data_AF-A0A317H4Q2-F1
#
_entry.id   AF-A0A317H4Q2-F1
#
_cell.length_a   1.000
_cell.length_b   1.000
_cell.length_c   1.000
_cell.angle_alpha   90.00
_cell.angle_beta   90.00
_cell.angle_gamma   90.00
#
_symmetry.space_group_name_H-M   'P 1'
#
loop_
_entity.id
_entity.type
_entity.pdbx_description
1 polymer ?
#
loop_
_entity_poly.entity_id
_entity_poly.type
_entity_poly.pdbx_seq_one_letter_code
_entity_poly.pdbx_strand_id
1 'polypeptide(L)'
;MSKQKAFQNLWLEYGRALLGVSIFGLFLHDIFGPHGYLAMRRTKLEIERVRGEIVRLNKENAELSEEVKSLKSDPHKIESIARDELGLAKPGEVIIKIPKSEQTGPAGPKP
;
A
#
# COMPACT_ATOMS: atom_id res chain seq x y z
N MET A 1 -45.08 -33.56 53.70
CA MET A 1 -45.13 -33.08 52.29
C MET A 1 -44.42 -31.74 52.04
N SER A 2 -44.22 -30.87 53.05
CA SER A 2 -43.58 -29.55 52.87
C SER A 2 -42.07 -29.60 52.59
N LYS A 3 -41.33 -30.54 53.21
CA LYS A 3 -39.87 -30.67 53.04
C LYS A 3 -39.44 -31.05 51.61
N GLN A 4 -40.26 -31.84 50.91
CA GLN A 4 -39.98 -32.26 49.53
C GLN A 4 -40.14 -31.09 48.54
N LYS A 5 -41.18 -30.26 48.70
CA LYS A 5 -41.36 -29.04 47.90
C LYS A 5 -40.28 -27.99 48.17
N ALA A 6 -39.84 -27.85 49.43
CA ALA A 6 -38.74 -26.95 49.79
C ALA A 6 -37.41 -27.36 49.12
N PHE A 7 -37.10 -28.67 49.08
CA PHE A 7 -35.92 -29.19 48.40
C PHE A 7 -35.97 -28.99 46.87
N GLN A 8 -37.15 -29.18 46.26
CA GLN A 8 -37.36 -28.95 44.83
C GLN A 8 -37.19 -27.46 44.46
N ASN A 9 -37.74 -26.55 45.26
CA ASN A 9 -37.60 -25.11 45.02
C ASN A 9 -36.14 -24.64 45.16
N LEU A 10 -35.41 -25.18 46.14
CA LEU A 10 -33.98 -24.93 46.29
C LEU A 10 -33.21 -25.35 45.03
N TRP A 11 -33.46 -26.57 44.52
CA TRP A 11 -32.82 -27.07 43.30
C TRP A 11 -33.15 -26.22 42.06
N LEU A 12 -34.40 -25.75 41.95
CA LEU A 12 -34.84 -24.85 40.88
C LEU A 12 -34.21 -23.45 40.98
N GLU A 13 -34.06 -22.89 42.18
CA GLU A 13 -33.38 -21.61 42.38
C GLU A 13 -31.89 -21.70 42.07
N TYR A 14 -31.20 -22.72 42.59
CA TYR A 14 -29.78 -22.92 42.31
C TYR A 14 -29.53 -23.22 40.83
N GLY A 15 -30.40 -23.99 40.17
CA GLY A 15 -30.31 -24.25 38.73
C GLY A 15 -30.48 -22.98 37.90
N ARG A 16 -31.44 -22.12 38.26
CA ARG A 16 -31.64 -20.82 37.59
C ARG A 16 -30.48 -19.87 37.81
N ALA A 17 -29.93 -19.81 39.03
CA ALA A 17 -28.75 -19.00 39.34
C ALA A 17 -27.52 -19.49 38.56
N LEU A 18 -27.28 -20.81 38.50
CA LEU A 18 -26.18 -21.40 37.76
C LEU A 18 -26.29 -21.15 36.25
N LEU A 19 -27.50 -21.23 35.69
CA LEU A 19 -27.77 -20.86 34.29
C LEU A 19 -27.49 -19.37 34.05
N GLY A 20 -27.95 -18.50 34.95
CA GLY A 20 -27.69 -17.06 34.87
C GLY A 20 -26.20 -16.73 34.88
N VAL A 21 -25.44 -17.33 35.79
CA VAL A 21 -23.98 -17.15 35.89
C VAL A 21 -23.26 -17.70 34.65
N SER A 22 -23.68 -18.87 34.15
CA SER A 22 -23.10 -19.46 32.94
C SER A 22 -23.34 -18.57 31.71
N ILE A 23 -24.57 -18.08 31.52
CA ILE A 23 -24.91 -17.17 30.44
C ILE A 23 -24.12 -15.87 30.56
N PHE A 24 -24.03 -15.29 31.76
CA PHE A 24 -23.27 -14.07 32.02
C PHE A 24 -21.78 -14.25 31.71
N GLY A 25 -21.19 -15.39 32.11
CA GLY A 25 -19.81 -15.74 31.80
C GLY A 25 -19.55 -15.85 30.29
N LEU A 26 -20.47 -16.47 29.54
CA LEU A 26 -20.40 -16.55 28.08
C LEU A 26 -20.47 -15.16 27.43
N PHE A 27 -21.38 -14.29 27.86
CA PHE A 27 -21.46 -12.92 27.38
C PHE A 27 -20.19 -12.11 27.66
N LEU A 28 -19.62 -12.24 28.87
CA LEU A 28 -18.35 -11.59 29.19
C LEU A 28 -17.21 -12.11 28.33
N HIS A 29 -17.12 -13.43 28.12
CA HIS A 29 -16.10 -14.03 27.26
C HIS A 29 -16.24 -13.55 25.80
N ASP A 30 -17.45 -13.47 25.26
CA ASP A 30 -17.67 -13.01 23.88
C ASP A 30 -17.37 -11.51 23.71
N ILE A 31 -17.58 -10.70 24.75
CA ILE A 31 -17.29 -9.26 24.73
C ILE A 31 -15.80 -8.98 24.94
N PHE A 32 -15.15 -9.68 25.88
CA PHE A 32 -13.75 -9.46 26.27
C PHE A 32 -12.74 -10.41 25.60
N GLY A 33 -13.21 -11.38 24.82
CA GLY A 33 -12.35 -12.32 24.12
C GLY A 33 -11.51 -11.67 23.02
N PRO A 34 -10.46 -12.35 22.54
CA PRO A 34 -9.54 -11.85 21.50
C PRO A 34 -10.22 -11.54 20.15
N HIS A 35 -11.47 -11.97 19.96
CA HIS A 35 -12.33 -11.61 18.81
C HIS A 35 -13.54 -10.73 19.18
N GLY A 36 -13.50 -10.11 20.36
CA GLY A 36 -14.59 -9.30 20.89
C GLY A 36 -14.86 -8.03 20.09
N TYR A 37 -16.06 -7.48 20.27
CA TYR A 37 -16.59 -6.32 19.52
C TYR A 37 -15.66 -5.09 19.52
N LEU A 38 -14.86 -4.90 20.58
CA LEU A 38 -13.90 -3.81 20.67
C LEU A 38 -12.72 -3.97 19.68
N ALA A 39 -12.20 -5.18 19.51
CA ALA A 39 -11.11 -5.45 18.58
C ALA A 39 -11.59 -5.22 17.14
N MET A 40 -12.79 -5.70 16.82
CA MET A 40 -13.44 -5.52 15.51
C MET A 40 -13.58 -4.02 15.13
N ARG A 41 -13.84 -3.13 16.09
CA ARG A 41 -13.96 -1.69 15.80
C ARG A 41 -12.62 -1.05 15.45
N ARG A 42 -11.54 -1.38 16.15
CA ARG A 42 -10.19 -0.87 15.82
C ARG A 42 -9.73 -1.37 14.46
N THR A 43 -9.91 -2.67 14.20
CA THR A 43 -9.57 -3.27 12.90
C THR A 43 -10.36 -2.65 11.75
N LYS A 44 -11.65 -2.36 11.93
CA LYS A 44 -12.45 -1.68 10.91
C LYS A 44 -11.93 -0.27 10.59
N LEU A 45 -11.59 0.52 11.61
CA LEU A 45 -11.04 1.87 11.40
C LEU A 45 -9.69 1.82 10.68
N GLU A 46 -8.86 0.85 11.01
CA GLU A 46 -7.55 0.66 10.37
C GLU A 46 -7.69 0.22 8.92
N ILE A 47 -8.63 -0.68 8.63
CA ILE A 47 -8.97 -1.09 7.24
C ILE A 47 -9.43 0.13 6.42
N GLU A 48 -10.34 0.95 6.96
CA GLU A 48 -10.84 2.14 6.27
C GLU A 48 -9.71 3.16 6.03
N ARG A 49 -8.84 3.38 7.02
CA ARG A 49 -7.69 4.27 6.88
C ARG A 49 -6.75 3.80 5.77
N VAL A 50 -6.33 2.54 5.80
CA VAL A 50 -5.40 1.97 4.81
C VAL A 50 -6.02 2.00 3.41
N ARG A 51 -7.32 1.70 3.28
CA ARG A 51 -8.03 1.84 2.00
C ARG A 51 -8.01 3.27 1.48
N GLY A 52 -8.22 4.25 2.35
CA GLY A 52 -8.12 5.66 1.98
C GLY A 52 -6.72 6.05 1.49
N GLU A 53 -5.67 5.56 2.15
CA GLU A 53 -4.29 5.77 1.73
C GLU A 53 -3.99 5.14 0.36
N ILE A 54 -4.48 3.92 0.10
CA ILE A 54 -4.34 3.26 -1.21
C ILE A 54 -4.99 4.08 -2.32
N VAL A 55 -6.21 4.59 -2.10
CA VAL A 55 -6.92 5.41 -3.09
C VAL A 55 -6.14 6.70 -3.37
N ARG A 56 -5.64 7.36 -2.33
CA ARG A 56 -4.84 8.59 -2.48
C ARG A 56 -3.56 8.33 -3.27
N LEU A 57 -2.80 7.29 -2.91
CA LEU A 57 -1.55 6.95 -3.57
C LEU A 57 -1.75 6.53 -5.03
N ASN A 58 -2.81 5.78 -5.33
CA ASN A 58 -3.12 5.42 -6.72
C ASN A 58 -3.45 6.65 -7.57
N LYS A 59 -4.18 7.62 -7.01
CA LYS A 59 -4.47 8.89 -7.69
C LYS A 59 -3.20 9.68 -7.96
N GLU A 60 -2.36 9.84 -6.94
CA GLU A 60 -1.08 10.56 -7.05
C GLU A 60 -0.13 9.88 -8.08
N ASN A 61 -0.07 8.55 -8.08
CA ASN A 61 0.72 7.80 -9.05
C ASN A 61 0.17 7.97 -10.49
N ALA A 62 -1.16 7.98 -10.66
CA ALA A 62 -1.77 8.23 -11.96
C ALA A 62 -1.44 9.63 -12.49
N GLU A 63 -1.55 10.65 -11.65
CA GLU A 63 -1.20 12.04 -11.98
C GLU A 63 0.29 12.19 -12.34
N LEU A 64 1.18 11.64 -11.51
CA LEU A 64 2.62 11.65 -11.77
C LEU A 64 2.99 10.87 -13.05
N SER A 65 2.29 9.78 -13.33
CA SER A 65 2.51 8.99 -14.56
C SER A 65 2.08 9.78 -15.80
N GLU A 66 0.98 10.52 -15.71
CA GLU A 66 0.54 11.42 -16.77
C GLU A 66 1.51 12.60 -16.97
N GLU A 67 2.01 13.18 -15.88
CA GLU A 67 3.04 14.22 -15.92
C GLU A 67 4.35 13.72 -16.52
N VAL A 68 4.81 12.53 -16.12
CA VAL A 68 5.99 11.90 -16.73
C VAL A 68 5.77 11.65 -18.22
N LYS A 69 4.58 11.21 -18.63
CA LYS A 69 4.25 11.04 -20.06
C LYS A 69 4.24 12.38 -20.79
N SER A 70 3.68 13.44 -20.22
CA SER A 70 3.65 14.76 -20.84
C SER A 70 5.05 15.36 -20.93
N LEU A 71 5.88 15.25 -19.90
CA LEU A 71 7.27 15.71 -19.90
C LEU A 71 8.17 14.91 -20.84
N LYS A 72 7.91 13.60 -20.99
CA LYS A 72 8.61 12.72 -21.94
C LYS A 72 8.07 12.82 -23.37
N SER A 73 6.97 13.53 -23.61
CA SER A 73 6.32 13.53 -24.92
C SER A 73 7.04 14.35 -26.00
N ASP A 74 8.14 15.04 -25.68
CA ASP A 74 9.04 15.63 -26.69
C ASP A 74 10.07 14.58 -27.16
N PRO A 75 9.81 13.88 -28.28
CA PRO A 75 10.63 12.77 -28.72
C PRO A 75 12.04 13.23 -29.13
N HIS A 76 12.17 14.51 -29.53
CA HIS A 76 13.45 15.09 -29.91
C HIS A 76 14.37 15.29 -28.70
N LYS A 77 13.81 15.68 -27.55
CA LYS A 77 14.59 15.82 -26.31
C LYS A 77 15.07 14.47 -25.78
N ILE A 78 14.22 13.45 -25.83
CA ILE A 78 14.60 12.08 -25.47
C ILE A 78 15.67 11.54 -26.42
N GLU A 79 15.50 11.76 -27.73
CA GLU A 79 16.46 11.31 -28.73
C GLU A 79 17.81 12.03 -28.58
N SER A 80 17.82 13.33 -28.27
CA SER A 80 19.06 14.06 -27.96
C SER A 80 19.75 13.49 -26.72
N ILE A 81 19.06 13.32 -25.58
CA ILE A 81 19.68 12.72 -24.39
C ILE A 81 20.18 11.29 -24.66
N ALA A 82 19.41 10.49 -25.40
CA ALA A 82 19.81 9.13 -25.77
C ALA A 82 21.06 9.11 -26.65
N ARG A 83 21.18 10.02 -27.64
CA ARG A 83 22.33 10.11 -28.55
C ARG A 83 23.55 10.75 -27.89
N ASP A 84 23.34 11.83 -27.14
CA ASP A 84 24.42 12.71 -26.66
C ASP A 84 25.00 12.24 -25.32
N GLU A 85 24.13 11.83 -24.38
CA GLU A 85 24.57 11.43 -23.03
C GLU A 85 24.76 9.91 -22.92
N LEU A 86 23.85 9.13 -23.49
CA LEU A 86 23.85 7.67 -23.37
C LEU A 86 24.53 6.98 -24.56
N GLY A 87 24.82 7.70 -25.65
CA GLY A 87 25.46 7.16 -26.84
C GLY A 87 24.65 6.06 -27.53
N LEU A 88 23.33 6.07 -27.39
CA LEU A 88 22.41 5.10 -27.96
C LEU A 88 21.99 5.51 -29.38
N ALA A 89 21.76 4.53 -30.25
CA ALA A 89 21.30 4.71 -31.62
C ALA A 89 20.18 3.72 -31.95
N LYS A 90 19.34 4.02 -32.96
CA LYS A 90 18.24 3.12 -33.36
C LYS A 90 18.79 1.86 -34.04
N PRO A 91 18.06 0.73 -34.04
CA PRO A 91 18.48 -0.47 -34.76
C PRO A 91 18.77 -0.17 -36.23
N GLY A 92 20.01 -0.43 -36.69
CA GLY A 92 20.47 -0.12 -38.04
C GLY A 92 21.28 1.17 -38.20
N GLU A 93 21.40 2.00 -37.16
CA GLU A 93 22.29 3.17 -37.14
C GLU A 93 23.69 2.81 -36.60
N VAL A 94 24.74 3.51 -37.08
CA VAL A 94 26.13 3.32 -36.64
C VAL A 94 26.60 4.55 -35.86
N ILE A 95 27.09 4.36 -34.63
CA ILE A 95 27.61 5.44 -33.79
C ILE A 95 29.04 5.78 -34.25
N ILE A 96 29.22 6.99 -34.80
CA ILE A 96 30.54 7.48 -35.23
C ILE A 96 31.07 8.44 -34.17
N LYS A 97 32.10 8.01 -33.42
CA LYS A 97 32.83 8.89 -32.50
C LYS A 97 33.95 9.57 -33.27
N ILE A 98 33.80 10.87 -33.53
CA ILE A 98 34.85 11.65 -34.16
C ILE A 98 35.93 11.88 -33.10
N PRO A 99 37.15 11.30 -33.22
CA PRO A 99 38.23 11.65 -32.33
C PRO A 99 38.48 13.15 -32.51
N LYS A 100 38.63 13.88 -31.40
CA LYS A 100 39.00 15.29 -31.44
C LYS A 100 40.40 15.37 -32.06
N SER A 101 40.47 15.45 -33.38
CA SER A 101 41.70 15.86 -34.05
C SER A 101 41.99 17.23 -33.50
N GLU A 102 43.16 17.38 -32.89
CA GLU A 102 43.72 18.69 -32.65
C GLU A 102 43.51 19.52 -33.91
N GLN A 103 42.91 20.70 -33.73
CA GLN A 103 42.77 21.68 -34.78
C GLN A 103 44.17 22.17 -35.15
N THR A 104 44.94 21.36 -35.86
CA THR A 104 46.09 21.84 -36.60
C THR A 104 45.53 22.39 -37.90
N GLY A 105 44.99 23.62 -37.81
CA GLY A 105 44.67 24.41 -38.99
C GLY A 105 45.90 24.51 -39.90
N PRO A 106 45.71 24.64 -41.22
CA PRO A 106 46.81 24.63 -42.17
C PRO A 106 47.76 25.77 -41.82
N ALA A 107 49.00 25.44 -41.46
CA ALA A 107 50.09 26.39 -41.35
C ALA A 107 50.30 27.00 -42.74
N GLY A 108 49.62 28.11 -43.00
CA GLY A 108 49.85 28.95 -44.16
C GLY A 108 51.26 29.53 -44.11
N PRO A 109 51.95 29.65 -45.26
CA PRO A 109 53.35 30.04 -45.28
C PRO A 109 53.49 31.56 -45.14
N LYS A 110 54.48 32.01 -44.33
CA LYS A 110 55.30 33.22 -44.57
C LYS A 110 56.18 33.59 -43.36
N PRO A 111 57.24 34.40 -43.54
CA PRO A 111 57.86 34.86 -44.79
C PRO A 111 59.12 34.08 -45.20
#